data_AF-A0A7S2EQ68-F1
#
_entry.id   AF-A0A7S2EQ68-F1
#
_cell.length_a   1.000
_cell.length_b   1.000
_cell.length_c   1.000
_cell.angle_alpha   90.00
_cell.angle_beta   90.00
_cell.angle_gamma   90.00
#
_symmetry.space_group_name_H-M   'P 1'
#
loop_
_entity.id
_entity.type
_entity.pdbx_description
1 polymer ?
#
loop_
_entity_poly.entity_id
_entity_poly.type
_entity_poly.pdbx_seq_one_letter_code
_entity_poly.pdbx_strand_id
1 'polypeptide(L)'
;SRRGDRSSEKTRLFCGTKITSKTKQRRNREKESHGDCSSLTHSHTYTPPTKGKLQEDIMATLSQKSSLSTDSPPFNPRGMTMTIRSGSQSPAPPSSTNRSRTNSPISHHSSSSGEVHSNAVARYTFQDNNGKTLEIRNVWAENVEEEMAVIREIIETHPYVAMDTEFPGVVARPVSETYSPDFHYKSLKCNVDLLKIIQLGLSFADEHGNFAPGCPCWQFNFKFSLNDDMFAQDSIDLLVNSGISFEDHASRGIDPQRFGELLMVSGLVLDDRVKWVSFHSGYDYGYLLKLLTTQSLPADEKGFFETLKMYFPTIYDIKFMTSLCDGHFGGLQKLADDLGCPRIGPEHQAGSDSLLTMTTYFALAKAKFSFPTGPEGSTVVDDSKYRNELYGYGSNHTVRKGPVHSSGSSMALSAMNGSHHDGH
;
A
#
# COMPACT_ATOMS: atom_id res chain seq x y z
N SER A 1 3.12 -77.41 26.49
CA SER A 1 4.49 -77.92 26.24
C SER A 1 5.38 -76.72 25.92
N ARG A 2 5.98 -76.04 26.91
CA ARG A 2 7.35 -76.22 27.48
C ARG A 2 8.52 -75.99 26.48
N ARG A 3 9.33 -74.96 26.83
CA ARG A 3 10.80 -74.76 26.62
C ARG A 3 11.24 -74.31 25.21
N GLY A 4 12.13 -73.34 24.99
CA GLY A 4 13.00 -72.50 25.84
C GLY A 4 14.49 -72.68 25.51
N ASP A 5 15.22 -71.62 25.10
CA ASP A 5 16.61 -71.20 25.48
C ASP A 5 17.11 -70.04 24.57
N ARG A 6 17.52 -68.85 25.08
CA ARG A 6 18.86 -68.40 25.63
C ARG A 6 19.94 -68.26 24.52
N SER A 7 20.84 -67.26 24.42
CA SER A 7 21.35 -66.18 25.31
C SER A 7 22.36 -65.25 24.56
N SER A 8 22.81 -64.18 25.25
CA SER A 8 23.96 -63.24 25.04
C SER A 8 23.66 -61.94 24.27
N GLU A 9 23.77 -60.70 24.78
CA GLU A 9 24.48 -59.98 25.87
C GLU A 9 25.92 -59.50 25.56
N LYS A 10 26.07 -58.18 25.36
CA LYS A 10 27.17 -57.22 25.70
C LYS A 10 27.16 -56.04 24.70
N THR A 11 26.75 -54.80 25.02
CA THR A 11 27.25 -53.76 25.97
C THR A 11 28.59 -53.11 25.58
N ARG A 12 28.54 -51.82 25.23
CA ARG A 12 29.45 -50.69 25.58
C ARG A 12 29.08 -49.44 24.74
N LEU A 13 29.22 -48.18 25.14
CA LEU A 13 29.23 -47.43 26.42
C LEU A 13 29.47 -45.94 26.02
N PHE A 14 28.74 -44.99 26.63
CA PHE A 14 29.07 -43.57 26.88
C PHE A 14 29.26 -42.60 25.67
N CYS A 15 28.92 -41.31 25.73
CA CYS A 15 28.86 -40.37 26.86
C CYS A 15 27.79 -39.29 26.60
N GLY A 16 27.01 -38.95 27.63
CA GLY A 16 26.15 -37.77 27.67
C GLY A 16 26.68 -36.76 28.69
N THR A 17 26.65 -35.48 28.35
CA THR A 17 27.01 -34.39 29.26
C THR A 17 25.75 -33.68 29.71
N LYS A 18 25.44 -33.83 31.01
CA LYS A 18 24.43 -33.05 31.75
C LYS A 18 24.99 -31.67 32.08
N ILE A 19 24.18 -30.62 31.92
CA ILE A 19 24.36 -29.35 32.62
C ILE A 19 23.20 -29.21 33.61
N THR A 20 23.52 -29.33 34.90
CA THR A 20 22.59 -29.20 36.02
C THR A 20 22.50 -27.76 36.52
N SER A 21 21.28 -27.37 36.86
CA SER A 21 20.92 -26.24 37.71
C SER A 21 21.61 -26.26 39.07
N LYS A 22 21.99 -25.07 39.58
CA LYS A 22 22.28 -24.85 41.00
C LYS A 22 21.73 -23.50 41.45
N THR A 23 20.72 -23.57 42.31
CA THR A 23 20.28 -22.50 43.21
C THR A 23 20.92 -22.75 44.58
N LYS A 24 21.71 -21.81 45.12
CA LYS A 24 21.86 -21.66 46.59
C LYS A 24 22.48 -20.32 47.00
N GLN A 25 21.66 -19.55 47.72
CA GLN A 25 21.98 -18.66 48.85
C GLN A 25 23.31 -17.89 48.87
N ARG A 26 23.20 -16.55 48.92
CA ARG A 26 24.02 -15.74 49.85
C ARG A 26 23.24 -14.53 50.34
N ARG A 27 22.88 -14.54 51.62
CA ARG A 27 22.40 -13.40 52.43
C ARG A 27 23.62 -12.67 53.03
N ASN A 28 23.46 -11.34 53.17
CA ASN A 28 24.02 -10.41 54.15
C ASN A 28 25.54 -10.16 54.24
N ARG A 29 25.92 -8.90 53.94
CA ARG A 29 26.69 -7.92 54.76
C ARG A 29 26.87 -6.66 53.89
N GLU A 30 26.02 -5.65 53.97
CA GLU A 30 26.02 -4.48 54.89
C GLU A 30 27.29 -3.60 54.86
N LYS A 31 27.03 -2.28 54.69
CA LYS A 31 27.82 -1.06 55.02
C LYS A 31 29.03 -0.75 54.14
N GLU A 32 29.37 0.49 53.78
CA GLU A 32 28.95 1.86 54.11
C GLU A 32 29.63 2.79 53.08
N SER A 33 28.94 3.80 52.55
CA SER A 33 29.53 5.13 52.32
C SER A 33 28.44 6.15 51.97
N HIS A 34 28.12 6.99 52.96
CA HIS A 34 27.38 8.23 52.80
C HIS A 34 28.14 9.23 51.91
N GLY A 35 27.38 10.02 51.15
CA GLY A 35 27.82 11.23 50.47
C GLY A 35 26.58 12.04 50.11
N ASP A 36 26.29 13.04 50.94
CA ASP A 36 25.22 14.03 50.82
C ASP A 36 25.19 14.72 49.44
N CYS A 37 23.99 14.99 48.93
CA CYS A 37 23.70 16.33 48.39
C CYS A 37 22.19 16.61 48.44
N SER A 38 21.87 17.66 49.18
CA SER A 38 20.55 18.22 49.44
C SER A 38 20.00 19.04 48.27
N SER A 39 18.69 18.92 48.07
CA SER A 39 17.71 19.96 47.67
C SER A 39 18.01 20.87 46.48
N LEU A 40 17.16 20.78 45.45
CA LEU A 40 16.55 21.93 44.75
C LEU A 40 15.34 21.44 43.92
N THR A 41 14.14 21.58 44.48
CA THR A 41 12.88 21.47 43.74
C THR A 41 12.57 22.83 43.11
N HIS A 42 12.59 22.90 41.78
CA HIS A 42 11.95 23.99 41.03
C HIS A 42 10.79 23.42 40.22
N SER A 43 9.58 23.79 40.63
CA SER A 43 8.35 23.57 39.89
C SER A 43 8.29 24.58 38.73
N HIS A 44 8.53 24.12 37.50
CA HIS A 44 8.13 24.86 36.31
C HIS A 44 6.80 24.30 35.79
N THR A 45 5.75 25.10 35.95
CA THR A 45 4.48 24.92 35.25
C THR A 45 4.69 25.17 33.75
N TYR A 46 4.55 24.13 32.94
CA TYR A 46 4.55 24.20 31.48
C TYR A 46 3.12 24.39 30.98
N THR A 47 2.83 25.56 30.40
CA THR A 47 1.60 25.82 29.65
C THR A 47 1.88 25.64 28.16
N PRO A 48 1.16 24.78 27.42
CA PRO A 48 1.36 24.62 25.98
C PRO A 48 0.82 25.84 25.22
N PRO A 49 1.45 26.25 24.10
CA PRO A 49 0.94 27.36 23.29
C PRO A 49 -0.32 26.94 22.54
N THR A 50 -1.29 27.85 22.45
CA THR A 50 -2.49 27.71 21.63
C THR A 50 -2.13 27.71 20.13
N LYS A 51 -2.78 26.80 19.38
CA LYS A 51 -2.51 26.45 17.97
C LYS A 51 -2.45 27.62 16.95
N GLY A 52 -2.86 28.84 17.32
CA GLY A 52 -2.83 30.00 16.43
C GLY A 52 -1.45 30.64 16.23
N LYS A 53 -0.54 30.54 17.20
CA LYS A 53 0.76 31.26 17.13
C LYS A 53 1.83 30.56 16.28
N LEU A 54 1.79 29.23 16.16
CA LEU A 54 2.78 28.50 15.38
C LEU A 54 2.65 28.77 13.87
N GLN A 55 1.45 29.09 13.41
CA GLN A 55 1.16 29.37 12.00
C GLN A 55 1.60 30.80 11.60
N GLU A 56 1.53 31.77 12.52
CA GLU A 56 2.02 33.13 12.29
C GLU A 56 3.56 33.18 12.29
N ASP A 57 4.23 32.44 13.18
CA ASP A 57 5.69 32.45 13.27
C ASP A 57 6.37 31.79 12.05
N ILE A 58 5.73 30.77 11.45
CA ILE A 58 6.21 30.14 10.20
C ILE A 58 6.02 31.10 9.01
N MET A 59 4.89 31.81 8.94
CA MET A 59 4.61 32.79 7.87
C MET A 59 5.50 34.04 7.97
N ALA A 60 5.80 34.51 9.18
CA ALA A 60 6.68 35.64 9.41
C ALA A 60 8.15 35.34 9.01
N THR A 61 8.60 34.11 9.24
CA THR A 61 9.96 33.66 8.88
C THR A 61 10.15 33.52 7.36
N LEU A 62 9.07 33.20 6.62
CA LEU A 62 9.09 33.13 5.14
C LEU A 62 9.02 34.51 4.48
N SER A 63 8.41 35.51 5.13
CA SER A 63 8.29 36.87 4.58
C SER A 63 9.58 37.70 4.74
N GLN A 64 10.44 37.39 5.70
CA GLN A 64 11.70 38.12 5.92
C GLN A 64 12.85 37.75 4.96
N LYS A 65 12.68 36.77 4.06
CA LYS A 65 13.74 36.36 3.10
C LYS A 65 13.55 36.84 1.66
N SER A 66 12.56 37.70 1.38
CA SER A 66 12.28 38.16 0.00
C SER A 66 12.46 39.66 -0.25
N SER A 67 13.33 40.34 0.50
CA SER A 67 13.69 41.73 0.19
C SER A 67 15.16 41.84 -0.19
N LEU A 68 15.46 41.91 -1.49
CA LEU A 68 16.52 42.74 -2.09
C LEU A 68 16.53 42.55 -3.63
N SER A 69 16.01 43.56 -4.34
CA SER A 69 16.55 44.21 -5.56
C SER A 69 15.44 44.60 -6.55
N THR A 70 15.06 45.88 -6.50
CA THR A 70 14.29 46.61 -7.52
C THR A 70 15.25 47.23 -8.53
N ASP A 71 14.98 47.13 -9.84
CA ASP A 71 14.94 48.31 -10.75
C ASP A 71 14.61 47.99 -12.23
N SER A 72 13.72 48.84 -12.80
CA SER A 72 13.50 49.22 -14.22
C SER A 72 12.37 48.52 -15.04
N PRO A 73 11.80 49.15 -16.12
CA PRO A 73 10.59 49.99 -16.12
C PRO A 73 9.45 49.46 -17.05
N PRO A 74 8.26 50.10 -17.16
CA PRO A 74 7.06 49.46 -17.73
C PRO A 74 6.91 49.66 -19.25
N PHE A 75 6.42 48.63 -19.95
CA PHE A 75 6.04 48.71 -21.36
C PHE A 75 4.53 48.53 -21.54
N ASN A 76 3.91 49.43 -22.29
CA ASN A 76 2.49 49.54 -22.58
C ASN A 76 2.30 49.52 -24.11
N PRO A 77 1.32 48.78 -24.65
CA PRO A 77 0.72 49.25 -25.89
C PRO A 77 -0.81 49.13 -25.89
N ARG A 78 -1.46 50.29 -26.01
CA ARG A 78 -2.75 50.44 -26.71
C ARG A 78 -2.47 50.95 -28.12
N GLY A 79 -3.09 50.32 -29.11
CA GLY A 79 -3.59 51.01 -30.31
C GLY A 79 -3.04 50.53 -31.65
N MET A 80 -3.77 49.62 -32.32
CA MET A 80 -4.15 49.83 -33.72
C MET A 80 -5.35 48.94 -34.10
N THR A 81 -6.48 49.60 -34.30
CA THR A 81 -7.76 49.11 -34.85
C THR A 81 -7.67 48.91 -36.37
N MET A 82 -8.52 48.03 -36.93
CA MET A 82 -9.27 48.11 -38.21
C MET A 82 -9.40 46.67 -38.82
N THR A 83 -10.52 46.09 -39.29
CA THR A 83 -11.89 46.52 -39.60
C THR A 83 -12.80 45.27 -39.68
N ILE A 84 -14.11 45.44 -39.42
CA ILE A 84 -15.19 44.44 -39.53
C ILE A 84 -15.67 44.27 -40.99
N ARG A 85 -16.05 43.03 -41.39
CA ARG A 85 -17.18 42.67 -42.29
C ARG A 85 -17.49 41.17 -42.12
N SER A 86 -18.51 40.78 -41.36
CA SER A 86 -19.90 40.45 -41.77
C SER A 86 -20.02 39.27 -42.75
N GLY A 87 -20.60 38.14 -42.29
CA GLY A 87 -20.97 37.03 -43.17
C GLY A 87 -21.39 35.73 -42.46
N SER A 88 -22.60 35.73 -41.92
CA SER A 88 -23.60 34.64 -41.86
C SER A 88 -23.25 33.17 -42.20
N GLN A 89 -23.91 32.29 -41.43
CA GLN A 89 -24.45 30.95 -41.73
C GLN A 89 -23.65 29.68 -41.35
N SER A 90 -24.27 28.91 -40.45
CA SER A 90 -24.02 27.49 -40.15
C SER A 90 -24.27 26.58 -41.36
N PRO A 91 -23.72 25.35 -41.35
CA PRO A 91 -24.40 24.22 -41.97
C PRO A 91 -24.64 23.05 -40.99
N ALA A 92 -25.82 22.46 -41.17
CA ALA A 92 -26.28 21.18 -40.62
C ALA A 92 -25.69 19.99 -41.44
N PRO A 93 -25.88 18.72 -40.99
CA PRO A 93 -25.12 17.56 -41.47
C PRO A 93 -25.78 16.86 -42.67
N PRO A 94 -25.08 15.97 -43.39
CA PRO A 94 -25.71 15.08 -44.36
C PRO A 94 -26.05 13.70 -43.77
N SER A 95 -27.30 13.28 -44.01
CA SER A 95 -27.75 11.88 -44.14
C SER A 95 -27.70 11.53 -45.65
N SER A 96 -27.63 10.31 -46.18
CA SER A 96 -27.87 8.92 -45.76
C SER A 96 -27.29 7.99 -46.85
N THR A 97 -27.09 6.69 -46.59
CA THR A 97 -27.53 5.60 -47.50
C THR A 97 -27.35 4.22 -46.87
N ASN A 98 -28.38 3.40 -47.02
CA ASN A 98 -28.53 2.02 -46.54
C ASN A 98 -27.74 1.00 -47.40
N ARG A 99 -27.21 -0.05 -46.76
CA ARG A 99 -27.23 -1.43 -47.29
C ARG A 99 -27.11 -2.48 -46.19
N SER A 100 -27.67 -3.65 -46.48
CA SER A 100 -28.28 -4.62 -45.58
C SER A 100 -27.48 -5.91 -45.31
N ARG A 101 -27.73 -6.48 -44.12
CA ARG A 101 -27.73 -7.92 -43.68
C ARG A 101 -26.39 -8.68 -43.56
N THR A 102 -26.14 -9.26 -42.38
CA THR A 102 -26.35 -10.71 -42.08
C THR A 102 -26.11 -11.02 -40.58
N ASN A 103 -26.81 -12.06 -40.09
CA ASN A 103 -26.94 -12.50 -38.69
C ASN A 103 -25.66 -13.12 -38.09
N SER A 104 -25.47 -12.94 -36.76
CA SER A 104 -24.84 -13.90 -35.84
C SER A 104 -25.22 -13.56 -34.38
N PRO A 105 -25.26 -14.55 -33.47
CA PRO A 105 -26.16 -14.55 -32.31
C PRO A 105 -25.64 -13.69 -31.14
N ILE A 106 -26.59 -12.98 -30.52
CA ILE A 106 -26.41 -12.17 -29.32
C ILE A 106 -26.20 -13.09 -28.12
N SER A 107 -25.00 -13.08 -27.53
CA SER A 107 -24.80 -13.45 -26.14
C SER A 107 -25.29 -12.30 -25.27
N HIS A 108 -26.19 -12.59 -24.34
CA HIS A 108 -26.65 -11.63 -23.33
C HIS A 108 -25.50 -11.33 -22.37
N HIS A 109 -24.64 -10.37 -22.71
CA HIS A 109 -23.90 -9.61 -21.71
C HIS A 109 -24.86 -8.57 -21.12
N SER A 110 -25.24 -8.76 -19.87
CA SER A 110 -25.80 -7.69 -19.06
C SER A 110 -24.69 -6.67 -18.77
N SER A 111 -24.41 -5.81 -19.74
CA SER A 111 -23.71 -4.55 -19.49
C SER A 111 -24.67 -3.63 -18.77
N SER A 112 -24.64 -3.63 -17.44
CA SER A 112 -25.28 -2.58 -16.64
C SER A 112 -24.51 -1.28 -16.89
N SER A 113 -25.08 -0.46 -17.75
CA SER A 113 -24.70 0.93 -17.96
C SER A 113 -24.73 1.71 -16.64
N GLY A 114 -23.59 2.23 -16.19
CA GLY A 114 -23.52 3.46 -15.38
C GLY A 114 -23.83 3.37 -13.89
N GLU A 115 -23.59 2.25 -13.20
CA GLU A 115 -23.55 2.28 -11.72
C GLU A 115 -22.21 2.87 -11.26
N VAL A 116 -22.24 4.12 -10.80
CA VAL A 116 -21.13 4.70 -10.04
C VAL A 116 -20.99 3.88 -8.76
N HIS A 117 -19.95 3.05 -8.66
CA HIS A 117 -19.65 2.26 -7.48
C HIS A 117 -19.13 3.19 -6.36
N SER A 118 -20.06 3.84 -5.67
CA SER A 118 -19.77 4.68 -4.51
C SER A 118 -19.47 3.84 -3.27
N ASN A 119 -18.33 4.08 -2.63
CA ASN A 119 -17.94 3.42 -1.37
C ASN A 119 -18.96 3.58 -0.22
N ALA A 120 -19.98 4.44 -0.38
CA ALA A 120 -21.13 4.56 0.51
C ALA A 120 -21.98 3.27 0.61
N VAL A 121 -21.93 2.39 -0.38
CA VAL A 121 -22.65 1.10 -0.34
C VAL A 121 -21.96 0.16 0.65
N ALA A 122 -22.72 -0.47 1.55
CA ALA A 122 -22.16 -1.33 2.59
C ALA A 122 -21.32 -2.51 2.04
N ARG A 123 -21.74 -3.08 0.92
CA ARG A 123 -21.05 -4.19 0.26
C ARG A 123 -21.34 -4.25 -1.23
N TYR A 124 -20.39 -4.75 -2.00
CA TYR A 124 -20.59 -5.15 -3.39
C TYR A 124 -20.49 -6.66 -3.53
N THR A 125 -21.33 -7.26 -4.35
CA THR A 125 -21.26 -8.67 -4.68
C THR A 125 -21.08 -8.85 -6.18
N PHE A 126 -20.12 -9.69 -6.54
CA PHE A 126 -19.78 -10.02 -7.91
C PHE A 126 -19.84 -11.54 -8.09
N GLN A 127 -20.18 -12.00 -9.29
CA GLN A 127 -20.06 -13.42 -9.62
C GLN A 127 -18.72 -13.65 -10.31
N ASP A 128 -17.93 -14.60 -9.83
CA ASP A 128 -16.75 -15.05 -10.55
C ASP A 128 -17.13 -15.98 -11.72
N ASN A 129 -16.15 -16.35 -12.54
CA ASN A 129 -16.34 -17.21 -13.72
C ASN A 129 -16.85 -18.62 -13.38
N ASN A 130 -16.77 -19.04 -12.10
CA ASN A 130 -17.23 -20.32 -11.60
C ASN A 130 -18.60 -20.23 -10.89
N GLY A 131 -19.23 -19.05 -10.89
CA GLY A 131 -20.50 -18.80 -10.21
C GLY A 131 -20.38 -18.66 -8.68
N LYS A 132 -19.17 -18.49 -8.14
CA LYS A 132 -18.95 -18.14 -6.74
C LYS A 132 -19.14 -16.64 -6.58
N THR A 133 -19.94 -16.26 -5.58
CA THR A 133 -20.12 -14.86 -5.22
C THR A 133 -18.92 -14.37 -4.42
N LEU A 134 -18.28 -13.30 -4.89
CA LEU A 134 -17.20 -12.59 -4.19
C LEU A 134 -17.74 -11.25 -3.70
N GLU A 135 -17.49 -10.96 -2.42
CA GLU A 135 -17.93 -9.74 -1.77
C GLU A 135 -16.75 -8.79 -1.50
N ILE A 136 -16.91 -7.51 -1.84
CA ILE A 136 -16.07 -6.43 -1.31
C ILE A 136 -16.89 -5.71 -0.24
N ARG A 137 -16.39 -5.72 1.00
CA ARG A 137 -17.10 -5.12 2.13
C ARG A 137 -16.52 -3.77 2.50
N ASN A 138 -17.34 -2.73 2.48
CA ASN A 138 -16.93 -1.42 2.98
C ASN A 138 -16.96 -1.41 4.51
N VAL A 139 -15.84 -1.00 5.09
CA VAL A 139 -15.66 -0.86 6.53
C VAL A 139 -15.52 0.62 6.86
N TRP A 140 -16.30 1.04 7.84
CA TRP A 140 -16.43 2.40 8.35
C TRP A 140 -16.30 2.37 9.89
N ALA A 141 -16.37 3.53 10.55
CA ALA A 141 -16.18 3.61 11.99
C ALA A 141 -17.18 2.74 12.78
N GLU A 142 -18.41 2.61 12.30
CA GLU A 142 -19.48 1.88 12.98
C GLU A 142 -19.36 0.35 12.93
N ASN A 143 -18.65 -0.23 11.96
CA ASN A 143 -18.53 -1.69 11.82
C ASN A 143 -17.08 -2.22 11.85
N VAL A 144 -16.07 -1.35 12.02
CA VAL A 144 -14.66 -1.76 12.01
C VAL A 144 -14.34 -2.82 13.06
N GLU A 145 -14.95 -2.76 14.25
CA GLU A 145 -14.69 -3.75 15.30
C GLU A 145 -15.26 -5.12 14.97
N GLU A 146 -16.47 -5.16 14.41
CA GLU A 146 -17.16 -6.38 14.00
C GLU A 146 -16.38 -7.07 12.88
N GLU A 147 -15.98 -6.32 11.85
CA GLU A 147 -15.26 -6.87 10.70
C GLU A 147 -13.83 -7.29 11.08
N MET A 148 -13.15 -6.55 11.96
CA MET A 148 -11.85 -6.98 12.48
C MET A 148 -11.96 -8.25 13.33
N ALA A 149 -13.12 -8.54 13.94
CA ALA A 149 -13.35 -9.82 14.61
C ALA A 149 -13.42 -10.99 13.62
N VAL A 150 -14.10 -10.79 12.49
CA VAL A 150 -14.16 -11.80 11.42
C VAL A 150 -12.77 -12.04 10.82
N ILE A 151 -12.00 -10.99 10.56
CA ILE A 151 -10.65 -11.10 10.00
C ILE A 151 -9.71 -11.90 10.90
N ARG A 152 -9.82 -11.74 12.24
CA ARG A 152 -9.05 -12.54 13.22
C ARG A 152 -9.31 -14.05 13.09
N GLU A 153 -10.49 -14.46 12.65
CA GLU A 153 -10.78 -15.89 12.42
C GLU A 153 -10.27 -16.35 11.05
N ILE A 154 -10.37 -15.50 10.03
CA ILE A 154 -9.97 -15.82 8.66
C ILE A 154 -8.46 -16.00 8.53
N ILE A 155 -7.66 -15.18 9.20
CA ILE A 155 -6.20 -15.19 9.06
C ILE A 155 -5.57 -16.54 9.46
N GLU A 156 -6.24 -17.31 10.32
CA GLU A 156 -5.79 -18.66 10.72
C GLU A 156 -5.87 -19.70 9.59
N THR A 157 -6.71 -19.46 8.57
CA THR A 157 -6.91 -20.38 7.44
C THR A 157 -6.52 -19.79 6.09
N HIS A 158 -6.47 -18.47 5.97
CA HIS A 158 -6.16 -17.74 4.74
C HIS A 158 -5.00 -16.76 4.99
N PRO A 159 -3.76 -17.27 5.16
CA PRO A 159 -2.61 -16.49 5.61
C PRO A 159 -1.99 -15.59 4.53
N TYR A 160 -2.45 -15.66 3.28
CA TYR A 160 -2.04 -14.71 2.24
C TYR A 160 -2.93 -13.48 2.29
N VAL A 161 -2.31 -12.32 2.50
CA VAL A 161 -2.99 -11.03 2.63
C VAL A 161 -2.51 -10.12 1.52
N ALA A 162 -3.34 -9.91 0.50
CA ALA A 162 -3.06 -8.92 -0.52
C ALA A 162 -3.58 -7.56 -0.06
N MET A 163 -2.81 -6.52 -0.32
CA MET A 163 -3.16 -5.16 0.06
C MET A 163 -3.03 -4.19 -1.10
N ASP A 164 -3.71 -3.05 -0.96
CA ASP A 164 -3.52 -1.83 -1.74
C ASP A 164 -3.97 -0.63 -0.89
N THR A 165 -3.46 0.59 -1.14
CA THR A 165 -3.93 1.81 -0.44
C THR A 165 -4.23 2.95 -1.37
N GLU A 166 -5.23 3.75 -1.00
CA GLU A 166 -5.50 5.03 -1.64
C GLU A 166 -5.14 6.18 -0.69
N PHE A 167 -4.45 7.19 -1.22
CA PHE A 167 -3.96 8.33 -0.47
C PHE A 167 -3.84 9.57 -1.38
N PRO A 168 -3.74 10.79 -0.81
CA PRO A 168 -3.91 12.02 -1.58
C PRO A 168 -2.65 12.45 -2.35
N GLY A 169 -1.93 11.49 -2.93
CA GLY A 169 -0.78 11.72 -3.79
C GLY A 169 0.49 12.18 -3.07
N VAL A 170 1.26 13.03 -3.74
CA VAL A 170 2.56 13.54 -3.32
C VAL A 170 2.55 15.06 -3.45
N VAL A 171 2.71 15.76 -2.32
CA VAL A 171 2.65 17.24 -2.25
C VAL A 171 4.01 17.88 -1.99
N ALA A 172 4.97 17.11 -1.50
CA ALA A 172 6.30 17.60 -1.12
C ALA A 172 7.40 16.83 -1.83
N ARG A 173 8.48 17.52 -2.19
CA ARG A 173 9.72 16.91 -2.68
C ARG A 173 10.87 17.26 -1.73
N PRO A 174 11.73 16.30 -1.38
CA PRO A 174 12.92 16.60 -0.60
C PRO A 174 13.78 17.63 -1.33
N VAL A 175 14.16 18.71 -0.65
CA VAL A 175 15.11 19.67 -1.18
C VAL A 175 16.50 19.04 -1.13
N SER A 176 17.00 18.58 -2.28
CA SER A 176 18.37 18.12 -2.44
C SER A 176 18.91 18.58 -3.79
N GLU A 177 20.12 19.16 -3.79
CA GLU A 177 20.83 19.57 -5.01
C GLU A 177 21.46 18.39 -5.76
N THR A 178 21.52 17.21 -5.13
CA THR A 178 22.12 15.99 -5.71
C THR A 178 21.23 14.77 -5.51
N TYR A 179 21.20 13.87 -6.51
CA TYR A 179 20.50 12.59 -6.43
C TYR A 179 21.25 11.68 -5.46
N SER A 180 20.70 11.48 -4.27
CA SER A 180 21.20 10.51 -3.30
C SER A 180 20.46 9.18 -3.46
N PRO A 181 21.11 8.02 -3.22
CA PRO A 181 20.44 6.72 -3.29
C PRO A 181 19.21 6.61 -2.39
N ASP A 182 19.16 7.38 -1.29
CA ASP A 182 18.03 7.43 -0.36
C ASP A 182 16.93 8.45 -0.76
N PHE A 183 17.01 9.07 -1.95
CA PHE A 183 16.06 10.10 -2.38
C PHE A 183 14.62 9.58 -2.43
N HIS A 184 14.41 8.35 -2.93
CA HIS A 184 13.07 7.74 -2.98
C HIS A 184 12.49 7.57 -1.58
N TYR A 185 13.27 7.05 -0.64
CA TYR A 185 12.83 6.91 0.75
C TYR A 185 12.55 8.26 1.40
N LYS A 186 13.40 9.27 1.18
CA LYS A 186 13.16 10.64 1.70
C LYS A 186 11.85 11.22 1.16
N SER A 187 11.54 10.99 -0.11
CA SER A 187 10.29 11.43 -0.72
C SER A 187 9.09 10.71 -0.10
N LEU A 188 9.16 9.38 0.02
CA LEU A 188 8.14 8.57 0.69
C LEU A 188 7.90 9.07 2.10
N LYS A 189 8.96 9.14 2.92
CA LYS A 189 8.89 9.58 4.32
C LYS A 189 8.23 10.95 4.45
N CYS A 190 8.70 11.93 3.67
CA CYS A 190 8.19 13.29 3.73
C CYS A 190 6.68 13.33 3.47
N ASN A 191 6.19 12.63 2.45
CA ASN A 191 4.78 12.67 2.08
C ASN A 191 3.91 11.82 3.01
N VAL A 192 4.35 10.61 3.36
CA VAL A 192 3.61 9.74 4.28
C VAL A 192 3.48 10.38 5.66
N ASP A 193 4.51 11.05 6.18
CA ASP A 193 4.42 11.75 7.46
C ASP A 193 3.40 12.91 7.41
N LEU A 194 3.38 13.67 6.31
CA LEU A 194 2.52 14.85 6.13
C LEU A 194 1.06 14.52 5.80
N LEU A 195 0.81 13.47 5.03
CA LEU A 195 -0.49 13.16 4.45
C LEU A 195 -1.22 12.07 5.26
N LYS A 196 -2.54 11.97 5.05
CA LYS A 196 -3.38 10.93 5.66
C LYS A 196 -3.79 9.91 4.61
N ILE A 197 -3.84 8.64 5.01
CA ILE A 197 -4.42 7.57 4.21
C ILE A 197 -5.93 7.79 4.03
N ILE A 198 -6.48 7.38 2.88
CA ILE A 198 -7.90 7.50 2.55
C ILE A 198 -8.55 6.11 2.58
N GLN A 199 -7.97 5.11 1.89
CA GLN A 199 -8.44 3.73 1.94
C GLN A 199 -7.31 2.71 2.13
N LEU A 200 -7.66 1.55 2.68
CA LEU A 200 -6.87 0.32 2.66
C LEU A 200 -7.76 -0.83 2.22
N GLY A 201 -7.31 -1.60 1.24
CA GLY A 201 -7.94 -2.85 0.83
C GLY A 201 -7.15 -4.03 1.37
N LEU A 202 -7.83 -5.02 1.95
CA LEU A 202 -7.23 -6.28 2.39
C LEU A 202 -8.03 -7.45 1.80
N SER A 203 -7.36 -8.28 1.01
CA SER A 203 -7.92 -9.49 0.41
C SER A 203 -7.22 -10.74 0.94
N PHE A 204 -7.98 -11.80 1.22
CA PHE A 204 -7.51 -12.99 1.94
C PHE A 204 -7.62 -14.25 1.10
N ALA A 205 -6.53 -15.01 1.02
CA ALA A 205 -6.47 -16.28 0.33
C ALA A 205 -5.66 -17.34 1.11
N ASP A 206 -5.94 -18.60 0.83
CA ASP A 206 -5.12 -19.72 1.30
C ASP A 206 -3.84 -19.86 0.45
N GLU A 207 -3.01 -20.84 0.80
CA GLU A 207 -1.76 -21.16 0.11
C GLU A 207 -1.91 -21.64 -1.34
N HIS A 208 -3.12 -21.95 -1.78
CA HIS A 208 -3.45 -22.36 -3.13
C HIS A 208 -4.10 -21.23 -3.94
N GLY A 209 -4.29 -20.06 -3.35
CA GLY A 209 -4.97 -18.91 -3.97
C GLY A 209 -6.48 -19.01 -3.93
N ASN A 210 -7.05 -19.88 -3.10
CA ASN A 210 -8.50 -19.89 -2.88
C ASN A 210 -8.86 -18.75 -1.93
N PHE A 211 -9.75 -17.89 -2.38
CA PHE A 211 -10.28 -16.79 -1.59
C PHE A 211 -11.12 -17.25 -0.39
N ALA A 212 -11.00 -16.50 0.72
CA ALA A 212 -11.77 -16.72 1.93
C ALA A 212 -13.29 -16.84 1.64
N PRO A 213 -13.98 -17.81 2.28
CA PRO A 213 -15.40 -18.03 2.05
C PRO A 213 -16.24 -16.86 2.58
N GLY A 214 -17.35 -16.57 1.90
CA GLY A 214 -18.22 -15.44 2.24
C GLY A 214 -17.63 -14.13 1.74
N CYS A 215 -16.79 -13.48 2.55
CA CYS A 215 -16.15 -12.22 2.19
C CYS A 215 -14.64 -12.43 2.01
N PRO A 216 -14.12 -12.26 0.79
CA PRO A 216 -12.70 -12.33 0.55
C PRO A 216 -11.97 -11.00 0.79
N CYS A 217 -12.68 -9.86 0.77
CA CYS A 217 -12.08 -8.54 0.67
C CYS A 217 -12.79 -7.49 1.54
N TRP A 218 -11.98 -6.77 2.33
CA TRP A 218 -12.40 -5.62 3.13
C TRP A 218 -11.76 -4.35 2.60
N GLN A 219 -12.59 -3.32 2.43
CA GLN A 219 -12.19 -1.98 2.05
C GLN A 219 -12.42 -1.03 3.23
N PHE A 220 -11.35 -0.70 3.93
CA PHE A 220 -11.37 0.21 5.07
C PHE A 220 -11.33 1.65 4.59
N ASN A 221 -12.32 2.44 5.00
CA ASN A 221 -12.45 3.84 4.63
C ASN A 221 -12.08 4.73 5.83
N PHE A 222 -10.97 5.46 5.74
CA PHE A 222 -10.43 6.24 6.85
C PHE A 222 -10.98 7.66 6.91
N LYS A 223 -10.94 8.25 8.10
CA LYS A 223 -11.37 9.64 8.29
C LYS A 223 -10.47 10.60 7.51
N PHE A 224 -11.08 11.36 6.60
CA PHE A 224 -10.39 12.33 5.76
C PHE A 224 -11.30 13.53 5.46
N SER A 225 -10.77 14.76 5.54
CA SER A 225 -11.52 16.00 5.31
C SER A 225 -10.82 16.88 4.28
N LEU A 226 -11.50 17.17 3.16
CA LEU A 226 -11.00 18.11 2.14
C LEU A 226 -10.87 19.55 2.67
N ASN A 227 -11.47 19.87 3.81
CA ASN A 227 -11.36 21.20 4.42
C ASN A 227 -10.15 21.32 5.35
N ASP A 228 -9.70 20.21 5.94
CA ASP A 228 -8.70 20.22 7.01
C ASP A 228 -7.38 19.56 6.62
N ASP A 229 -7.41 18.62 5.67
CA ASP A 229 -6.28 17.75 5.34
C ASP A 229 -5.59 18.21 4.05
N MET A 230 -4.26 18.02 4.00
CA MET A 230 -3.47 18.31 2.80
C MET A 230 -3.65 17.23 1.73
N PHE A 231 -3.64 17.66 0.47
CA PHE A 231 -3.76 16.76 -0.68
C PHE A 231 -3.19 17.36 -1.97
N ALA A 232 -2.91 16.49 -2.95
CA ALA A 232 -2.71 16.88 -4.34
C ALA A 232 -4.06 16.86 -5.08
N GLN A 233 -4.39 17.94 -5.80
CA GLN A 233 -5.70 18.09 -6.47
C GLN A 233 -5.96 16.97 -7.48
N ASP A 234 -4.99 16.66 -8.34
CA ASP A 234 -5.11 15.59 -9.35
C ASP A 234 -5.46 14.23 -8.73
N SER A 235 -4.93 13.93 -7.54
CA SER A 235 -5.22 12.68 -6.82
C SER A 235 -6.64 12.67 -6.26
N ILE A 236 -7.13 13.80 -5.75
CA ILE A 236 -8.53 13.91 -5.29
C ILE A 236 -9.48 13.76 -6.48
N ASP A 237 -9.21 14.44 -7.59
CA ASP A 237 -10.07 14.37 -8.78
C ASP A 237 -10.15 12.94 -9.33
N LEU A 238 -9.01 12.23 -9.37
CA LEU A 238 -8.96 10.82 -9.72
C LEU A 238 -9.84 9.98 -8.79
N LEU A 239 -9.67 10.10 -7.47
CA LEU A 239 -10.42 9.32 -6.49
C LEU A 239 -11.92 9.61 -6.50
N VAL A 240 -12.33 10.87 -6.71
CA VAL A 240 -13.74 11.22 -6.91
C VAL A 240 -14.29 10.51 -8.14
N ASN A 241 -13.56 10.53 -9.26
CA ASN A 241 -13.98 9.85 -10.49
C ASN A 241 -14.06 8.32 -10.32
N SER A 242 -13.25 7.76 -9.41
CA SER A 242 -13.27 6.34 -9.05
C SER A 242 -14.40 5.97 -8.08
N GLY A 243 -15.19 6.92 -7.59
CA GLY A 243 -16.36 6.68 -6.73
C GLY A 243 -16.13 6.89 -5.23
N ILE A 244 -15.05 7.56 -4.84
CA ILE A 244 -14.79 7.91 -3.43
C ILE A 244 -15.68 9.06 -2.97
N SER A 245 -16.50 8.80 -1.94
CA SER A 245 -17.32 9.81 -1.26
C SER A 245 -16.55 10.47 -0.11
N PHE A 246 -15.93 11.62 -0.37
CA PHE A 246 -15.20 12.38 0.66
C PHE A 246 -16.11 12.92 1.77
N GLU A 247 -17.40 13.09 1.51
CA GLU A 247 -18.39 13.44 2.54
C GLU A 247 -18.56 12.31 3.57
N ASP A 248 -18.60 11.05 3.11
CA ASP A 248 -18.65 9.87 3.98
C ASP A 248 -17.31 9.69 4.73
N HIS A 249 -16.16 9.88 4.06
CA HIS A 249 -14.86 9.87 4.74
C HIS A 249 -14.79 10.90 5.88
N ALA A 250 -15.31 12.11 5.68
CA ALA A 250 -15.27 13.15 6.71
C ALA A 250 -16.20 12.82 7.90
N SER A 251 -17.37 12.26 7.64
CA SER A 251 -18.44 12.07 8.64
C SER A 251 -18.37 10.75 9.39
N ARG A 252 -18.01 9.65 8.71
CA ARG A 252 -18.06 8.27 9.23
C ARG A 252 -16.79 7.45 8.98
N GLY A 253 -15.74 8.07 8.46
CA GLY A 253 -14.45 7.42 8.27
C GLY A 253 -13.84 6.88 9.57
N ILE A 254 -13.12 5.76 9.45
CA ILE A 254 -12.43 5.11 10.56
C ILE A 254 -11.34 6.03 11.11
N ASP A 255 -11.28 6.18 12.42
CA ASP A 255 -10.15 6.83 13.07
C ASP A 255 -8.86 6.01 12.85
N PRO A 256 -7.81 6.57 12.21
CA PRO A 256 -6.57 5.84 11.93
C PRO A 256 -5.92 5.22 13.17
N GLN A 257 -6.00 5.90 14.33
CA GLN A 257 -5.43 5.38 15.57
C GLN A 257 -6.23 4.16 16.07
N ARG A 258 -7.57 4.23 16.07
CA ARG A 258 -8.41 3.07 16.40
C ARG A 258 -8.14 1.86 15.51
N PHE A 259 -7.97 2.08 14.20
CA PHE A 259 -7.60 0.99 13.30
C PHE A 259 -6.22 0.40 13.62
N GLY A 260 -5.23 1.23 13.92
CA GLY A 260 -3.89 0.78 14.32
C GLY A 260 -3.93 -0.13 15.56
N GLU A 261 -4.74 0.20 16.56
CA GLU A 261 -4.98 -0.65 17.74
C GLU A 261 -5.55 -2.02 17.36
N LEU A 262 -6.59 -2.04 16.52
CA LEU A 262 -7.24 -3.27 16.08
C LEU A 262 -6.31 -4.14 15.23
N LEU A 263 -5.53 -3.52 14.34
CA LEU A 263 -4.57 -4.20 13.48
C LEU A 263 -3.45 -4.85 14.31
N MET A 264 -2.94 -4.15 15.32
CA MET A 264 -1.85 -4.64 16.19
C MET A 264 -2.18 -5.98 16.86
N VAL A 265 -3.44 -6.19 17.27
CA VAL A 265 -3.90 -7.39 17.99
C VAL A 265 -4.68 -8.37 17.11
N SER A 266 -4.61 -8.21 15.79
CA SER A 266 -5.39 -9.02 14.83
C SER A 266 -4.75 -10.34 14.43
N GLY A 267 -3.44 -10.51 14.64
CA GLY A 267 -2.66 -11.60 14.06
C GLY A 267 -2.22 -11.37 12.60
N LEU A 268 -2.59 -10.23 11.98
CA LEU A 268 -2.14 -9.87 10.63
C LEU A 268 -0.68 -9.41 10.56
N VAL A 269 -0.16 -8.87 11.66
CA VAL A 269 1.19 -8.31 11.78
C VAL A 269 1.93 -9.01 12.90
N LEU A 270 3.27 -8.94 12.88
CA LEU A 270 4.14 -9.58 13.88
C LEU A 270 4.03 -11.12 13.90
N ASP A 271 3.50 -11.73 12.83
CA ASP A 271 3.32 -13.18 12.69
C ASP A 271 3.99 -13.70 11.41
N ASP A 272 4.95 -14.61 11.56
CA ASP A 272 5.72 -15.21 10.46
C ASP A 272 4.88 -16.12 9.55
N ARG A 273 3.68 -16.53 9.99
CA ARG A 273 2.74 -17.32 9.20
C ARG A 273 2.11 -16.49 8.08
N VAL A 274 1.95 -15.18 8.31
CA VAL A 274 1.26 -14.29 7.39
C VAL A 274 2.17 -13.86 6.25
N LYS A 275 1.65 -13.91 5.03
CA LYS A 275 2.36 -13.57 3.80
C LYS A 275 1.65 -12.40 3.11
N TRP A 276 2.29 -11.24 3.16
CA TRP A 276 1.76 -10.03 2.58
C TRP A 276 2.10 -9.94 1.09
N VAL A 277 1.11 -9.61 0.26
CA VAL A 277 1.23 -9.50 -1.19
C VAL A 277 0.82 -8.09 -1.60
N SER A 278 1.63 -7.44 -2.42
CA SER A 278 1.41 -6.04 -2.78
C SER A 278 1.96 -5.73 -4.18
N PHE A 279 1.70 -4.53 -4.69
CA PHE A 279 2.23 -4.09 -5.99
C PHE A 279 2.82 -2.67 -5.88
N HIS A 280 4.13 -2.54 -6.10
CA HIS A 280 4.81 -1.23 -6.11
C HIS A 280 4.64 -0.45 -4.80
N SER A 281 4.94 -1.12 -3.69
CA SER A 281 4.20 -0.93 -2.44
C SER A 281 4.89 -0.10 -1.36
N GLY A 282 5.90 0.70 -1.73
CA GLY A 282 6.66 1.49 -0.77
C GLY A 282 5.77 2.42 0.07
N TYR A 283 4.91 3.20 -0.60
CA TYR A 283 4.00 4.13 0.09
C TYR A 283 2.97 3.39 0.95
N ASP A 284 2.43 2.27 0.46
CA ASP A 284 1.42 1.49 1.18
C ASP A 284 1.95 0.99 2.53
N TYR A 285 3.14 0.37 2.52
CA TYR A 285 3.80 -0.05 3.75
C TYR A 285 4.26 1.13 4.61
N GLY A 286 4.59 2.27 4.00
CA GLY A 286 4.80 3.52 4.71
C GLY A 286 3.57 3.91 5.54
N TYR A 287 2.38 3.93 4.93
CA TYR A 287 1.15 4.24 5.65
C TYR A 287 0.81 3.19 6.71
N LEU A 288 0.95 1.90 6.41
CA LEU A 288 0.70 0.84 7.40
C LEU A 288 1.63 0.94 8.61
N LEU A 289 2.94 1.21 8.40
CA LEU A 289 3.86 1.45 9.52
C LEU A 289 3.51 2.71 10.30
N LYS A 290 3.10 3.79 9.65
CA LYS A 290 2.62 5.00 10.32
C LYS A 290 1.39 4.71 11.19
N LEU A 291 0.44 3.92 10.69
CA LEU A 291 -0.75 3.49 11.45
C LEU A 291 -0.37 2.64 12.68
N LEU A 292 0.51 1.66 12.50
CA LEU A 292 0.92 0.73 13.56
C LEU A 292 1.78 1.37 14.63
N THR A 293 2.70 2.25 14.24
CA THR A 293 3.66 2.88 15.16
C THR A 293 3.10 4.14 15.78
N THR A 294 2.13 4.81 15.14
CA THR A 294 1.63 6.14 15.52
C THR A 294 2.74 7.20 15.63
N GLN A 295 3.86 6.97 14.94
CA GLN A 295 5.02 7.86 14.89
C GLN A 295 5.31 8.28 13.44
N SER A 296 6.14 9.30 13.28
CA SER A 296 6.81 9.53 12.00
C SER A 296 7.62 8.31 11.59
N LEU A 297 7.73 8.07 10.29
CA LEU A 297 8.55 6.98 9.77
C LEU A 297 10.03 7.11 10.22
N PRO A 298 10.81 6.02 10.25
CA PRO A 298 12.22 6.05 10.64
C PRO A 298 13.04 7.12 9.91
N ALA A 299 14.14 7.59 10.50
CA ALA A 299 14.91 8.70 9.91
C ALA A 299 15.58 8.33 8.58
N ASP A 300 15.96 7.06 8.43
CA ASP A 300 16.65 6.53 7.26
C ASP A 300 16.01 5.22 6.74
N GLU A 301 16.35 4.88 5.50
CA GLU A 301 15.79 3.73 4.79
C GLU A 301 16.11 2.41 5.49
N LYS A 302 17.29 2.31 6.12
CA LYS A 302 17.69 1.11 6.85
C LYS A 302 16.77 0.85 8.04
N GLY A 303 16.52 1.87 8.86
CA GLY A 303 15.60 1.79 9.99
C GLY A 303 14.16 1.51 9.56
N PHE A 304 13.76 2.00 8.38
CA PHE A 304 12.47 1.64 7.78
C PHE A 304 12.37 0.15 7.50
N PHE A 305 13.35 -0.45 6.81
CA PHE A 305 13.32 -1.88 6.52
C PHE A 305 13.47 -2.76 7.76
N GLU A 306 14.26 -2.35 8.76
CA GLU A 306 14.35 -3.04 10.06
C GLU A 306 12.99 -3.07 10.77
N THR A 307 12.28 -1.95 10.78
CA THR A 307 10.92 -1.85 11.35
C THR A 307 9.91 -2.63 10.52
N LEU A 308 9.96 -2.50 9.19
CA LEU A 308 9.07 -3.18 8.26
C LEU A 308 9.12 -4.69 8.44
N LYS A 309 10.34 -5.26 8.48
CA LYS A 309 10.55 -6.70 8.65
C LYS A 309 10.01 -7.22 9.99
N MET A 310 9.98 -6.38 11.03
CA MET A 310 9.41 -6.77 12.32
C MET A 310 7.89 -6.94 12.20
N TYR A 311 7.19 -5.95 11.63
CA TYR A 311 5.72 -5.98 11.50
C TYR A 311 5.23 -6.90 10.39
N PHE A 312 5.98 -7.03 9.31
CA PHE A 312 5.62 -7.77 8.11
C PHE A 312 6.78 -8.72 7.74
N PRO A 313 6.87 -9.90 8.39
CA PRO A 313 8.03 -10.78 8.24
C PRO A 313 8.21 -11.36 6.83
N THR A 314 7.10 -11.48 6.08
CA THR A 314 7.07 -11.97 4.70
C THR A 314 6.24 -11.04 3.80
N ILE A 315 6.91 -10.37 2.86
CA ILE A 315 6.33 -9.50 1.83
C ILE A 315 6.70 -10.04 0.44
N TYR A 316 5.75 -9.98 -0.48
CA TYR A 316 5.94 -10.20 -1.91
C TYR A 316 5.43 -9.00 -2.70
N ASP A 317 6.35 -8.16 -3.19
CA ASP A 317 6.01 -7.06 -4.09
C ASP A 317 6.03 -7.55 -5.55
N ILE A 318 4.85 -7.66 -6.16
CA ILE A 318 4.67 -8.15 -7.54
C ILE A 318 5.47 -7.30 -8.54
N LYS A 319 5.58 -5.99 -8.30
CA LYS A 319 6.35 -5.11 -9.18
C LYS A 319 7.84 -5.44 -9.12
N PHE A 320 8.34 -5.80 -7.93
CA PHE A 320 9.69 -6.32 -7.79
C PHE A 320 9.83 -7.70 -8.45
N MET A 321 8.90 -8.63 -8.21
CA MET A 321 8.94 -9.96 -8.83
C MET A 321 9.01 -9.89 -10.36
N THR A 322 8.17 -9.08 -11.00
CA THR A 322 8.19 -8.90 -12.47
C THR A 322 9.47 -8.26 -13.00
N SER A 323 10.24 -7.57 -12.16
CA SER A 323 11.54 -7.02 -12.53
C SER A 323 12.62 -8.10 -12.69
N LEU A 324 12.42 -9.28 -12.09
CA LEU A 324 13.27 -10.47 -12.25
C LEU A 324 12.91 -11.29 -13.51
N CYS A 325 11.81 -10.95 -14.17
CA CYS A 325 11.34 -11.60 -15.39
C CYS A 325 11.75 -10.80 -16.63
N ASP A 326 12.02 -11.50 -17.73
CA ASP A 326 12.18 -10.87 -19.04
C ASP A 326 10.84 -10.27 -19.51
N GLY A 327 10.85 -8.99 -19.90
CA GLY A 327 9.69 -8.29 -20.48
C GLY A 327 9.26 -7.00 -19.77
N HIS A 328 8.36 -6.25 -20.42
CA HIS A 328 7.82 -4.99 -19.91
C HIS A 328 6.35 -5.14 -19.45
N PHE A 329 6.19 -5.40 -18.15
CA PHE A 329 4.92 -5.74 -17.54
C PHE A 329 3.99 -4.56 -17.19
N GLY A 330 4.43 -3.31 -17.33
CA GLY A 330 3.58 -2.13 -17.10
C GLY A 330 3.02 -2.01 -15.67
N GLY A 331 1.83 -1.42 -15.52
CA GLY A 331 1.10 -1.32 -14.24
C GLY A 331 0.32 -2.59 -13.89
N LEU A 332 -0.34 -2.59 -12.73
CA LEU A 332 -1.05 -3.76 -12.21
C LEU A 332 -2.13 -4.27 -13.19
N GLN A 333 -2.97 -3.37 -13.70
CA GLN A 333 -4.03 -3.72 -14.64
C GLN A 333 -3.48 -4.42 -15.89
N LYS A 334 -2.44 -3.84 -16.52
CA LYS A 334 -1.82 -4.43 -17.71
C LYS A 334 -1.26 -5.83 -17.42
N LEU A 335 -0.58 -6.01 -16.29
CA LEU A 335 -0.05 -7.31 -15.89
C LEU A 335 -1.17 -8.32 -15.66
N ALA A 336 -2.27 -7.90 -15.03
CA ALA A 336 -3.43 -8.74 -14.81
C ALA A 336 -4.07 -9.17 -16.14
N ASP A 337 -4.22 -8.25 -17.09
CA ASP A 337 -4.73 -8.54 -18.44
C ASP A 337 -3.82 -9.56 -19.17
N ASP A 338 -2.50 -9.35 -19.13
CA ASP A 338 -1.50 -10.25 -19.74
C ASP A 338 -1.54 -11.67 -19.12
N LEU A 339 -1.95 -11.78 -17.85
CA LEU A 339 -2.10 -13.04 -17.12
C LEU A 339 -3.54 -13.60 -17.14
N GLY A 340 -4.48 -12.91 -17.80
CA GLY A 340 -5.88 -13.33 -17.87
C GLY A 340 -6.63 -13.26 -16.55
N CYS A 341 -6.25 -12.33 -15.66
CA CYS A 341 -6.88 -12.11 -14.36
C CYS A 341 -7.91 -10.97 -14.46
N PRO A 342 -9.23 -11.27 -14.50
CA PRO A 342 -10.24 -10.22 -14.62
C PRO A 342 -10.35 -9.40 -13.32
N ARG A 343 -10.50 -8.08 -13.46
CA ARG A 343 -10.81 -7.19 -12.33
C ARG A 343 -12.22 -7.44 -11.79
N ILE A 344 -12.33 -7.34 -10.47
CA ILE A 344 -13.59 -7.41 -9.73
C ILE A 344 -13.71 -6.17 -8.86
N GLY A 345 -14.75 -5.37 -9.10
CA GLY A 345 -14.94 -4.08 -8.45
C GLY A 345 -14.37 -2.89 -9.24
N PRO A 346 -14.59 -1.67 -8.74
CA PRO A 346 -14.13 -0.44 -9.38
C PRO A 346 -12.59 -0.36 -9.42
N GLU A 347 -12.01 0.14 -10.51
CA GLU A 347 -10.58 0.46 -10.55
C GLU A 347 -10.28 1.68 -9.67
N HIS A 348 -9.07 1.75 -9.09
CA HIS A 348 -8.65 2.85 -8.20
C HIS A 348 -9.52 2.95 -6.94
N GLN A 349 -9.83 1.79 -6.38
CA GLN A 349 -10.32 1.64 -5.02
C GLN A 349 -9.60 0.46 -4.40
N ALA A 350 -9.04 0.69 -3.22
CA ALA A 350 -8.09 -0.22 -2.60
C ALA A 350 -8.61 -1.65 -2.45
N GLY A 351 -9.91 -1.86 -2.19
CA GLY A 351 -10.51 -3.19 -2.09
C GLY A 351 -10.40 -3.99 -3.39
N SER A 352 -10.84 -3.40 -4.51
CA SER A 352 -10.77 -4.01 -5.84
C SER A 352 -9.31 -4.22 -6.29
N ASP A 353 -8.44 -3.24 -6.04
CA ASP A 353 -7.03 -3.34 -6.37
C ASP A 353 -6.30 -4.42 -5.54
N SER A 354 -6.68 -4.62 -4.27
CA SER A 354 -6.15 -5.73 -3.46
C SER A 354 -6.61 -7.11 -3.96
N LEU A 355 -7.84 -7.24 -4.47
CA LEU A 355 -8.32 -8.48 -5.10
C LEU A 355 -7.55 -8.79 -6.39
N LEU A 356 -7.36 -7.77 -7.23
CA LEU A 356 -6.59 -7.91 -8.46
C LEU A 356 -5.13 -8.26 -8.16
N THR A 357 -4.55 -7.62 -7.13
CA THR A 357 -3.21 -7.94 -6.62
C THR A 357 -3.10 -9.40 -6.21
N MET A 358 -4.07 -9.93 -5.45
CA MET A 358 -4.06 -11.34 -5.02
C MET A 358 -4.08 -12.30 -6.21
N THR A 359 -5.04 -12.14 -7.12
CA THR A 359 -5.19 -13.04 -8.27
C THR A 359 -3.97 -12.99 -9.18
N THR A 360 -3.45 -11.78 -9.42
CA THR A 360 -2.25 -11.54 -10.23
C THR A 360 -1.01 -12.19 -9.62
N TYR A 361 -0.84 -12.12 -8.30
CA TYR A 361 0.27 -12.78 -7.62
C TYR A 361 0.27 -14.29 -7.84
N PHE A 362 -0.86 -14.97 -7.59
CA PHE A 362 -0.92 -16.42 -7.77
C PHE A 362 -0.74 -16.83 -9.24
N ALA A 363 -1.30 -16.07 -10.18
CA ALA A 363 -1.09 -16.30 -11.61
C ALA A 363 0.39 -16.13 -12.02
N LEU A 364 1.03 -15.05 -11.56
CA LEU A 364 2.45 -14.78 -11.83
C LEU A 364 3.35 -15.85 -11.20
N ALA A 365 3.12 -16.18 -9.93
CA ALA A 365 3.87 -17.19 -9.20
C ALA A 365 3.79 -18.55 -9.90
N LYS A 366 2.59 -18.94 -10.35
CA LYS A 366 2.38 -20.16 -11.14
C LYS A 366 3.10 -20.12 -12.49
N ALA A 367 3.07 -18.98 -13.20
CA ALA A 367 3.61 -18.86 -14.54
C ALA A 367 5.14 -18.72 -14.59
N LYS A 368 5.77 -18.13 -13.56
CA LYS A 368 7.18 -17.70 -13.61
C LYS A 368 8.07 -18.19 -12.46
N PHE A 369 7.47 -18.55 -11.32
CA PHE A 369 8.22 -18.84 -10.09
C PHE A 369 7.93 -20.23 -9.50
N SER A 370 7.04 -21.01 -10.13
CA SER A 370 6.73 -22.37 -9.74
C SER A 370 7.57 -23.35 -10.55
N PHE A 371 8.41 -24.13 -9.88
CA PHE A 371 9.20 -25.19 -10.51
C PHE A 371 8.67 -26.57 -10.08
N PRO A 372 8.46 -27.52 -11.02
CA PRO A 372 8.10 -28.88 -10.66
C PRO A 372 9.32 -29.55 -9.99
N THR A 373 9.35 -29.62 -8.67
CA THR A 373 10.48 -30.20 -7.94
C THR A 373 10.01 -30.97 -6.69
N GLY A 374 9.61 -32.22 -6.88
CA GLY A 374 9.39 -33.17 -5.79
C GLY A 374 8.93 -34.57 -6.27
N PRO A 375 9.18 -35.65 -5.50
CA PRO A 375 8.79 -37.03 -5.87
C PRO A 375 7.28 -37.28 -6.01
N GLU A 376 6.43 -36.31 -5.68
CA GLU A 376 4.96 -36.42 -5.78
C GLU A 376 4.31 -35.14 -6.37
N GLY A 377 5.03 -34.38 -7.20
CA GLY A 377 4.44 -33.21 -7.87
C GLY A 377 4.17 -32.00 -6.97
N SER A 378 4.75 -31.96 -5.76
CA SER A 378 4.70 -30.79 -4.88
C SER A 378 5.49 -29.61 -5.50
N THR A 379 4.84 -28.47 -5.68
CA THR A 379 5.49 -27.22 -6.10
C THR A 379 6.12 -26.56 -4.87
N VAL A 380 7.45 -26.60 -4.76
CA VAL A 380 8.17 -25.77 -3.78
C VAL A 380 8.61 -24.50 -4.50
N VAL A 381 8.10 -23.36 -4.05
CA VAL A 381 8.48 -22.04 -4.58
C VAL A 381 9.68 -21.54 -3.78
N ASP A 382 10.86 -21.49 -4.41
CA ASP A 382 12.02 -20.79 -3.85
C ASP A 382 11.85 -19.29 -4.04
N ASP A 383 11.45 -18.62 -2.98
CA ASP A 383 11.18 -17.18 -2.93
C ASP A 383 12.34 -16.35 -2.39
N SER A 384 13.51 -16.97 -2.13
CA SER A 384 14.67 -16.31 -1.54
C SER A 384 15.17 -15.07 -2.30
N LYS A 385 14.85 -14.98 -3.60
CA LYS A 385 15.25 -13.86 -4.48
C LYS A 385 14.33 -12.65 -4.45
N TYR A 386 13.12 -12.80 -3.92
CA TYR A 386 12.09 -11.73 -4.00
C TYR A 386 11.30 -11.52 -2.71
N ARG A 387 11.44 -12.41 -1.73
CA ARG A 387 10.86 -12.24 -0.40
C ARG A 387 11.46 -10.99 0.26
N ASN A 388 10.59 -10.12 0.79
CA ASN A 388 10.92 -8.90 1.53
C ASN A 388 11.63 -7.81 0.71
N GLU A 389 11.58 -7.90 -0.61
CA GLU A 389 12.11 -6.90 -1.51
C GLU A 389 10.99 -5.95 -1.99
N LEU A 390 11.19 -4.64 -1.81
CA LEU A 390 10.28 -3.62 -2.33
C LEU A 390 10.84 -3.00 -3.61
N TYR A 391 9.97 -2.78 -4.60
CA TYR A 391 10.40 -2.17 -5.85
C TYR A 391 10.83 -0.71 -5.65
N GLY A 392 12.05 -0.36 -6.08
CA GLY A 392 12.58 1.01 -6.04
C GLY A 392 13.17 1.47 -4.71
N TYR A 393 13.35 0.56 -3.75
CA TYR A 393 13.91 0.82 -2.42
C TYR A 393 15.00 -0.20 -2.05
N GLY A 394 15.79 0.09 -1.01
CA GLY A 394 16.82 -0.81 -0.49
C GLY A 394 17.90 -1.12 -1.52
N SER A 395 18.19 -2.40 -1.77
CA SER A 395 19.13 -2.80 -2.84
C SER A 395 18.57 -2.59 -4.26
N ASN A 396 17.30 -2.22 -4.41
CA ASN A 396 16.58 -2.25 -5.67
C ASN A 396 16.41 -0.90 -6.36
N HIS A 397 17.15 0.13 -5.91
CA HIS A 397 17.13 1.48 -6.51
C HIS A 397 17.45 1.50 -8.03
N THR A 398 18.04 0.42 -8.57
CA THR A 398 18.56 0.37 -9.94
C THR A 398 17.92 -0.67 -10.86
N VAL A 399 16.88 -1.40 -10.44
CA VAL A 399 16.49 -2.66 -11.12
C VAL A 399 15.96 -2.48 -12.55
N ARG A 400 15.74 -1.25 -13.05
CA ARG A 400 15.67 -0.99 -14.50
C ARG A 400 16.33 0.32 -14.93
N LYS A 401 17.62 0.29 -15.27
CA LYS A 401 18.18 1.24 -16.25
C LYS A 401 18.12 0.60 -17.63
N GLY A 402 17.12 0.99 -18.43
CA GLY A 402 17.21 0.84 -19.89
C GLY A 402 18.37 1.68 -20.46
N PRO A 403 18.73 1.53 -21.75
CA PRO A 403 19.84 2.24 -22.34
C PRO A 403 19.60 3.76 -22.24
N VAL A 404 20.57 4.46 -21.66
CA VAL A 404 20.54 5.91 -21.46
C VAL A 404 20.69 6.59 -22.82
N HIS A 405 19.57 7.01 -23.42
CA HIS A 405 19.59 8.15 -24.34
C HIS A 405 19.44 9.41 -23.51
N SER A 406 20.41 10.31 -23.64
CA SER A 406 20.50 11.59 -22.98
C SER A 406 19.36 12.53 -23.42
N SER A 407 18.26 12.51 -22.69
CA SER A 407 17.34 13.64 -22.57
C SER A 407 16.79 13.64 -21.14
N GLY A 408 17.10 14.69 -20.39
CA GLY A 408 16.66 14.85 -19.02
C GLY A 408 15.16 15.08 -18.98
N SER A 409 14.41 14.06 -18.54
CA SER A 409 12.99 14.15 -18.21
C SER A 409 12.63 13.12 -17.13
N SER A 410 11.82 13.55 -16.17
CA SER A 410 11.33 12.81 -15.00
C SER A 410 10.62 11.50 -15.34
N MET A 411 11.06 10.37 -14.74
CA MET A 411 10.38 9.07 -14.84
C MET A 411 9.83 8.54 -13.50
N ALA A 412 9.74 9.36 -12.46
CA ALA A 412 9.20 8.97 -11.16
C ALA A 412 7.74 9.41 -10.92
N LEU A 413 7.11 10.18 -11.83
CA LEU A 413 5.71 10.64 -11.66
C LEU A 413 4.73 10.01 -12.66
N SER A 414 5.20 9.39 -13.73
CA SER A 414 4.34 8.96 -14.84
C SER A 414 3.60 7.64 -14.60
N ALA A 415 3.86 6.97 -13.47
CA ALA A 415 3.14 5.75 -13.08
C ALA A 415 1.99 6.02 -12.09
N MET A 416 1.82 7.27 -11.64
CA MET A 416 0.71 7.69 -10.77
C MET A 416 -0.34 8.55 -11.49
N ASN A 417 -0.02 9.07 -12.68
CA ASN A 417 -1.02 9.62 -13.61
C ASN A 417 -1.13 8.66 -14.79
N GLY A 418 -2.28 7.98 -14.92
CA GLY A 418 -2.60 7.12 -16.05
C GLY A 418 -2.37 7.85 -17.37
N SER A 419 -1.34 7.41 -18.12
CA SER A 419 -1.10 7.91 -19.45
C SER A 419 -2.05 7.23 -20.43
N HIS A 420 -3.15 7.91 -20.74
CA HIS A 420 -3.81 7.77 -22.04
C HIS A 420 -2.83 8.16 -23.14
N HIS A 421 -2.62 7.26 -24.09
CA HIS A 421 -2.26 7.66 -25.44
C HIS A 421 -3.16 6.89 -26.41
N ASP A 422 -4.13 7.61 -26.97
CA ASP A 422 -4.87 7.19 -28.14
C ASP A 422 -3.91 6.91 -29.30
N GLY A 423 -4.16 5.81 -30.02
CA GLY A 423 -3.45 5.46 -31.23
C GLY A 423 -4.37 4.73 -32.19
N HIS A 424 -4.78 5.46 -33.23
CA HIS A 424 -5.36 4.97 -34.49
C HIS A 424 -4.57 3.83 -35.12
#